data_AF-W3A9M2-F1
#
_entry.id   AF-W3A9M2-F1
#
_cell.length_a   1.000
_cell.length_b   1.000
_cell.length_c   1.000
_cell.angle_alpha   90.00
_cell.angle_beta   90.00
_cell.angle_gamma   90.00
#
_symmetry.space_group_name_H-M   'P 1'
#
loop_
_entity.id
_entity.type
_entity.pdbx_description
1 polymer ?
#
loop_
_entity_poly.entity_id
_entity_poly.type
_entity_poly.pdbx_seq_one_letter_code
_entity_poly.pdbx_strand_id
1 'polypeptide(L)'
;MFSRLCIASGQKSKHKGSPKSERIRAVEIFRHPSFNSTWYTYDVAVIKLEKPSTHKPARLTGADGSDAKAGTIATVFGWGEISKEKNAEALQSVAAKIIPGDECSKYAIDTDVTLCAGTERGKGFCGGDFGAPLISKGVVVGIASTFPGEANDCGELPGMYTRVSHVLDYINDVVNGGSTGNVTDSPPLNEFTAGGSQ
;
A
#
# COMPACT_ATOMS: atom_id res chain seq x y z
N MET A 1 19.29 -9.28 0.86
CA MET A 1 20.17 -8.10 1.02
C MET A 1 19.28 -6.84 1.11
N PHE A 2 18.54 -6.65 2.22
CA PHE A 2 17.68 -5.49 2.46
C PHE A 2 18.26 -4.57 3.55
N SER A 3 19.55 -4.24 3.47
CA SER A 3 20.25 -3.48 4.52
C SER A 3 19.88 -1.99 4.60
N ARG A 4 18.95 -1.48 3.77
CA ARG A 4 18.67 -0.04 3.63
C ARG A 4 17.19 0.33 3.39
N LEU A 5 16.23 -0.36 4.00
CA LEU A 5 14.83 0.06 3.92
C LEU A 5 14.59 1.32 4.78
N CYS A 6 14.14 2.40 4.16
CA CYS A 6 13.67 3.60 4.84
C CYS A 6 12.31 4.00 4.30
N ILE A 7 11.43 4.43 5.18
CA ILE A 7 10.15 5.02 4.80
C ILE A 7 10.34 6.52 4.66
N ALA A 8 10.00 7.06 3.49
CA ALA A 8 9.97 8.48 3.22
C ALA A 8 8.53 8.98 3.29
N SER A 9 8.29 10.09 3.99
CA SER A 9 6.97 10.74 4.05
C SER A 9 7.09 12.23 3.69
N GLY A 10 5.97 12.88 3.37
CA GLY A 10 5.95 14.31 3.00
C GLY A 10 6.62 14.62 1.64
N GLN A 11 6.87 13.58 0.82
CA GLN A 11 7.45 13.71 -0.51
C GLN A 11 6.39 14.12 -1.53
N LYS A 12 6.76 15.03 -2.44
CA LYS A 12 5.99 15.31 -3.66
C LYS A 12 6.68 14.76 -4.90
N SER A 13 8.01 14.59 -4.85
CA SER A 13 8.82 14.01 -5.91
C SER A 13 9.51 12.74 -5.43
N LYS A 14 9.60 11.74 -6.30
CA LYS A 14 10.16 10.41 -5.99
C LYS A 14 11.61 10.46 -5.50
N HIS A 15 12.41 11.37 -6.06
CA HIS A 15 13.86 11.44 -5.81
C HIS A 15 14.32 12.72 -5.12
N LYS A 16 13.43 13.72 -4.97
CA LYS A 16 13.80 15.02 -4.41
C LYS A 16 13.08 15.26 -3.10
N GLY A 17 13.85 15.22 -2.02
CA GLY A 17 13.40 15.61 -0.68
C GLY A 17 12.76 17.00 -0.68
N SER A 18 11.77 17.19 0.19
CA SER A 18 11.22 18.50 0.52
C SER A 18 11.66 18.89 1.94
N PRO A 19 11.62 20.17 2.32
CA PRO A 19 11.85 20.59 3.71
C PRO A 19 10.87 19.94 4.70
N LYS A 20 9.73 19.45 4.22
CA LYS A 20 8.71 18.75 5.00
C LYS A 20 8.90 17.22 4.97
N SER A 21 9.90 16.72 4.25
CA SER A 21 10.09 15.28 4.15
C SER A 21 10.92 14.73 5.29
N GLU A 22 10.56 13.53 5.73
CA GLU A 22 11.38 12.75 6.66
C GLU A 22 11.76 11.42 6.01
N ARG A 23 12.88 10.87 6.46
CA ARG A 23 13.33 9.52 6.09
C ARG A 23 13.64 8.78 7.38
N ILE A 24 12.89 7.72 7.66
CA ILE A 24 13.02 6.95 8.91
C ILE A 24 13.34 5.51 8.55
N ARG A 25 14.32 4.93 9.26
CA ARG A 25 14.73 3.53 9.08
C ARG A 25 13.61 2.59 9.52
N ALA A 26 13.35 1.56 8.72
CA ALA A 26 12.55 0.43 9.16
C ALA A 26 13.41 -0.47 10.05
N VAL A 27 12.90 -0.93 11.19
CA VAL A 27 13.63 -1.80 12.13
C VAL A 27 13.10 -3.23 12.15
N GLU A 28 11.83 -3.41 11.84
CA GLU A 28 11.17 -4.71 11.79
C GLU A 28 10.05 -4.68 10.74
N ILE A 29 9.84 -5.79 10.04
CA ILE A 29 8.77 -5.98 9.07
C ILE A 29 8.00 -7.23 9.48
N PHE A 30 6.71 -7.07 9.71
CA PHE A 30 5.78 -8.15 10.00
C PHE A 30 4.94 -8.37 8.74
N ARG A 31 4.97 -9.59 8.19
CA ARG A 31 4.08 -9.97 7.08
C ARG A 31 2.90 -10.76 7.63
N HIS A 32 1.71 -10.55 7.07
CA HIS A 32 0.55 -11.34 7.43
C HIS A 32 0.86 -12.84 7.29
N PRO A 33 0.60 -13.68 8.32
CA PRO A 33 0.99 -15.09 8.30
C PRO A 33 0.23 -15.89 7.23
N SER A 34 -1.01 -15.49 6.94
CA SER A 34 -1.87 -16.07 5.89
C SER A 34 -1.65 -15.48 4.50
N PHE A 35 -0.60 -14.67 4.28
CA PHE A 35 -0.30 -14.16 2.94
C PHE A 35 -0.11 -15.30 1.96
N ASN A 36 -0.83 -15.25 0.84
CA ASN A 36 -0.75 -16.22 -0.23
C ASN A 36 -0.26 -15.56 -1.51
N SER A 37 0.94 -15.91 -1.98
CA SER A 37 1.53 -15.31 -3.19
C SER A 37 0.91 -15.81 -4.50
N THR A 38 0.15 -16.90 -4.50
CA THR A 38 -0.57 -17.38 -5.69
C THR A 38 -1.82 -16.55 -5.93
N TRP A 39 -2.54 -16.24 -4.85
CA TRP A 39 -3.85 -15.57 -4.92
C TRP A 39 -3.82 -14.11 -4.48
N TYR A 40 -2.69 -13.65 -3.95
CA TYR A 40 -2.50 -12.32 -3.35
C TYR A 40 -3.51 -11.99 -2.24
N THR A 41 -4.07 -13.02 -1.59
CA THR A 41 -4.90 -12.85 -0.40
C THR A 41 -4.04 -12.51 0.81
N TYR A 42 -4.55 -11.64 1.69
CA TYR A 42 -3.83 -11.14 2.88
C TYR A 42 -2.48 -10.48 2.54
N ASP A 43 -2.40 -9.76 1.42
CA ASP A 43 -1.20 -9.03 0.98
C ASP A 43 -0.98 -7.73 1.77
N VAL A 44 -0.63 -7.89 3.05
CA VAL A 44 -0.40 -6.79 3.97
C VAL A 44 0.82 -7.06 4.84
N ALA A 45 1.57 -5.99 5.13
CA ALA A 45 2.67 -5.98 6.07
C ALA A 45 2.63 -4.72 6.94
N VAL A 46 3.09 -4.86 8.19
CA VAL A 46 3.31 -3.74 9.11
C VAL A 46 4.80 -3.50 9.24
N ILE A 47 5.22 -2.26 9.02
CA ILE A 47 6.63 -1.86 9.10
C ILE A 47 6.82 -1.00 10.36
N LYS A 48 7.66 -1.48 11.28
CA LYS A 48 8.03 -0.74 12.48
C LYS A 48 9.16 0.22 12.15
N LEU A 49 8.97 1.49 12.49
CA LEU A 49 9.96 2.54 12.31
C LEU A 49 10.89 2.63 13.54
N GLU A 50 12.14 3.02 13.32
CA GLU A 50 13.12 3.25 14.40
C GLU A 50 12.70 4.35 15.38
N LYS A 51 11.96 5.34 14.87
CA LYS A 51 11.40 6.43 15.67
C LYS A 51 10.03 6.82 15.12
N PRO A 52 9.15 7.43 15.94
CA PRO A 52 7.88 7.96 15.46
C PRO A 52 8.05 8.96 14.33
N SER A 53 7.13 8.91 13.36
CA SER A 53 6.98 9.93 12.33
C SER A 53 6.48 11.25 12.92
N THR A 54 6.94 12.37 12.36
CA THR A 54 6.43 13.71 12.70
C THR A 54 5.12 14.04 11.97
N HIS A 55 4.73 13.23 10.98
CA HIS A 55 3.50 13.41 10.21
C HIS A 55 2.32 12.72 10.88
N LYS A 56 1.14 13.34 10.78
CA LYS A 56 -0.09 12.72 11.21
C LYS A 56 -0.46 11.58 10.24
N PRO A 57 -0.65 10.34 10.73
CA PRO A 57 -1.04 9.22 9.88
C PRO A 57 -2.47 9.40 9.36
N ALA A 58 -2.75 8.82 8.19
CA ALA A 58 -4.12 8.65 7.72
C ALA A 58 -4.89 7.72 8.67
N ARG A 59 -6.21 7.89 8.73
CA ARG A 59 -7.05 6.99 9.51
C ARG A 59 -7.22 5.66 8.78
N LEU A 60 -7.29 4.55 9.52
CA LEU A 60 -7.77 3.28 8.97
C LEU A 60 -9.29 3.23 9.04
N THR A 61 -9.89 2.48 8.12
CA THR A 61 -11.33 2.17 8.12
C THR A 61 -11.74 1.44 9.40
N GLY A 62 -13.02 1.50 9.75
CA GLY A 62 -13.60 0.61 10.76
C GLY A 62 -13.73 -0.82 10.25
N ALA A 63 -13.86 -1.78 11.18
CA ALA A 63 -14.09 -3.20 10.88
C ALA A 63 -15.44 -3.46 10.19
N ASP A 64 -16.39 -2.52 10.31
CA ASP A 64 -17.69 -2.57 9.62
C ASP A 64 -17.58 -2.33 8.09
N GLY A 65 -16.40 -1.93 7.60
CA GLY A 65 -16.15 -1.69 6.18
C GLY A 65 -16.99 -0.55 5.58
N SER A 66 -17.59 0.30 6.40
CA SER A 66 -18.58 1.29 5.96
C SER A 66 -18.01 2.37 5.04
N ASP A 67 -16.71 2.65 5.14
CA ASP A 67 -15.97 3.59 4.29
C ASP A 67 -15.67 3.05 2.88
N ALA A 68 -15.88 1.74 2.64
CA ALA A 68 -15.49 1.01 1.45
C ALA A 68 -16.67 0.36 0.70
N LYS A 69 -17.89 0.91 0.83
CA LYS A 69 -19.09 0.37 0.17
C LYS A 69 -18.96 0.44 -1.36
N ALA A 70 -19.55 -0.53 -2.05
CA ALA A 70 -19.64 -0.51 -3.51
C ALA A 70 -20.23 0.82 -4.01
N GLY A 71 -19.66 1.34 -5.09
CA GLY A 71 -20.00 2.64 -5.65
C GLY A 71 -19.26 3.83 -5.05
N THR A 72 -18.58 3.66 -3.92
CA THR A 72 -17.75 4.71 -3.32
C THR A 72 -16.58 5.07 -4.22
N ILE A 73 -16.36 6.37 -4.44
CA ILE A 73 -15.17 6.88 -5.12
C ILE A 73 -14.06 7.03 -4.08
N ALA A 74 -12.95 6.35 -4.34
CA ALA A 74 -11.72 6.44 -3.57
C ALA A 74 -10.58 6.89 -4.48
N THR A 75 -9.46 7.29 -3.88
CA THR A 75 -8.28 7.78 -4.61
C THR A 75 -7.06 6.97 -4.20
N VAL A 76 -6.34 6.43 -5.18
CA VAL A 76 -5.02 5.84 -4.98
C VAL A 76 -3.95 6.85 -5.38
N PHE A 77 -2.84 6.87 -4.65
CA PHE A 77 -1.73 7.81 -4.81
C PHE A 77 -0.42 7.06 -4.96
N GLY A 78 0.46 7.52 -5.85
CA GLY A 78 1.75 6.86 -6.01
C GLY A 78 2.72 7.48 -7.02
N TRP A 79 3.86 6.84 -7.18
CA TRP A 79 4.96 7.23 -8.07
C TRP A 79 5.35 6.10 -9.03
N GLY A 80 4.44 5.17 -9.27
CA GLY A 80 4.59 4.08 -10.20
C GLY A 80 4.56 4.52 -11.64
N GLU A 81 4.38 3.55 -12.51
CA GLU A 81 4.38 3.70 -13.95
C GLU A 81 3.19 4.53 -14.42
N ILE A 82 3.48 5.52 -15.27
CA ILE A 82 2.49 6.34 -15.98
C ILE A 82 2.46 6.04 -17.48
N SER A 83 3.44 5.26 -17.96
CA SER A 83 3.49 4.61 -19.26
C SER A 83 4.45 3.42 -19.20
N LYS A 84 4.45 2.57 -20.23
CA LYS A 84 5.30 1.35 -20.33
C LYS A 84 6.80 1.59 -20.13
N GLU A 85 7.26 2.82 -20.28
CA GLU A 85 8.68 3.17 -20.26
C GLU A 85 9.01 4.21 -19.17
N LYS A 86 8.01 4.69 -18.43
CA LYS A 86 8.17 5.85 -17.55
C LYS A 86 7.43 5.72 -16.23
N ASN A 87 8.20 5.94 -15.16
CA ASN A 87 7.69 6.17 -13.82
C ASN A 87 7.40 7.65 -13.58
N ALA A 88 6.44 7.95 -12.71
CA ALA A 88 6.15 9.32 -12.32
C ALA A 88 7.27 9.91 -11.44
N GLU A 89 7.74 11.10 -11.81
CA GLU A 89 8.68 11.86 -10.95
C GLU A 89 7.96 12.61 -9.84
N ALA A 90 6.71 13.00 -10.07
CA ALA A 90 5.83 13.69 -9.13
C ALA A 90 4.70 12.76 -8.68
N LEU A 91 4.20 12.96 -7.45
CA LEU A 91 3.12 12.14 -6.88
C LEU A 91 1.87 12.25 -7.77
N GLN A 92 1.39 11.11 -8.24
CA GLN A 92 0.16 10.99 -9.01
C GLN A 92 -1.00 10.58 -8.11
N SER A 93 -2.21 10.83 -8.61
CA SER A 93 -3.44 10.37 -7.98
C SER A 93 -4.45 9.99 -9.04
N VAL A 94 -5.18 8.90 -8.83
CA VAL A 94 -6.27 8.49 -9.71
C VAL A 94 -7.50 8.11 -8.90
N ALA A 95 -8.67 8.57 -9.36
CA ALA A 95 -9.94 8.23 -8.76
C ALA A 95 -10.41 6.87 -9.29
N ALA A 96 -10.74 5.97 -8.37
CA ALA A 96 -11.25 4.64 -8.65
C ALA A 96 -12.57 4.43 -7.90
N LYS A 97 -13.53 3.75 -8.54
CA LYS A 97 -14.82 3.41 -7.96
C LYS A 97 -14.71 2.00 -7.43
N ILE A 98 -15.06 1.82 -6.16
CA ILE A 98 -15.15 0.49 -5.57
C ILE A 98 -16.27 -0.28 -6.28
N ILE A 99 -15.96 -1.46 -6.80
CA ILE A 99 -16.94 -2.29 -7.49
C ILE A 99 -17.57 -3.31 -6.53
N PRO A 100 -18.80 -3.78 -6.82
CA PRO A 100 -19.47 -4.84 -6.06
C PRO A 100 -18.64 -6.14 -5.96
N GLY A 101 -18.86 -6.92 -4.91
CA GLY A 101 -18.13 -8.17 -4.67
C GLY A 101 -18.35 -9.22 -5.76
N ASP A 102 -19.57 -9.36 -6.26
CA ASP A 102 -19.93 -10.25 -7.38
C ASP A 102 -19.28 -9.83 -8.71
N GLU A 103 -18.98 -8.54 -8.88
CA GLU A 103 -18.18 -8.08 -10.02
C GLU A 103 -16.69 -8.34 -9.79
N CYS A 104 -16.20 -8.10 -8.57
CA CYS A 104 -14.82 -8.33 -8.16
C CYS A 104 -14.43 -9.82 -8.21
N SER A 105 -15.36 -10.74 -7.95
CA SER A 105 -15.11 -12.19 -7.95
C SER A 105 -14.76 -12.76 -9.33
N LYS A 106 -14.90 -11.96 -10.39
CA LYS A 106 -14.39 -12.30 -11.73
C LYS A 106 -12.87 -12.24 -11.82
N TYR A 107 -12.22 -11.54 -10.87
CA TYR A 107 -10.79 -11.27 -10.85
C TYR A 107 -10.12 -11.80 -9.57
N ALA A 108 -10.79 -11.66 -8.43
CA ALA A 108 -10.30 -12.09 -7.12
C ALA A 108 -10.92 -13.43 -6.70
N ILE A 109 -10.12 -14.31 -6.11
CA ILE A 109 -10.61 -15.60 -5.59
C ILE A 109 -11.42 -15.45 -4.29
N ASP A 110 -11.12 -14.41 -3.51
CA ASP A 110 -11.75 -14.15 -2.22
C ASP A 110 -12.01 -12.64 -2.07
N THR A 111 -13.28 -12.26 -2.10
CA THR A 111 -13.75 -10.87 -2.04
C THR A 111 -13.96 -10.36 -0.61
N ASP A 112 -13.84 -11.23 0.39
CA ASP A 112 -13.91 -10.82 1.80
C ASP A 112 -12.58 -10.14 2.18
N VAL A 113 -11.46 -10.71 1.75
CA VAL A 113 -10.11 -10.16 1.97
C VAL A 113 -9.66 -9.19 0.87
N THR A 114 -10.33 -9.20 -0.29
CA THR A 114 -9.95 -8.38 -1.47
C THR A 114 -11.02 -7.37 -1.81
N LEU A 115 -10.60 -6.14 -2.10
CA LEU A 115 -11.41 -5.05 -2.62
C LEU A 115 -10.99 -4.76 -4.06
N CYS A 116 -11.93 -4.70 -5.00
CA CYS A 116 -11.64 -4.27 -6.36
C CYS A 116 -12.09 -2.81 -6.57
N ALA A 117 -11.28 -2.02 -7.29
CA ALA A 117 -11.67 -0.67 -7.68
C ALA A 117 -11.13 -0.28 -9.07
N GLY A 118 -11.97 0.39 -9.86
CA GLY A 118 -11.67 0.87 -11.21
C GLY A 118 -12.78 1.78 -11.72
N THR A 119 -12.51 2.60 -12.73
CA THR A 119 -13.50 3.52 -13.34
C THR A 119 -13.45 3.46 -14.84
N GLU A 120 -12.31 3.87 -15.40
CA GLU A 120 -12.06 3.99 -16.82
C GLU A 120 -10.88 3.10 -17.18
N ARG A 121 -10.88 2.56 -18.40
CA ARG A 121 -9.72 1.83 -18.93
C ARG A 121 -8.50 2.75 -19.01
N GLY A 122 -7.34 2.21 -18.67
CA GLY A 122 -6.08 2.92 -18.56
C GLY A 122 -5.94 3.79 -17.30
N LYS A 123 -6.86 3.68 -16.33
CA LYS A 123 -6.81 4.45 -15.06
C LYS A 123 -6.81 3.52 -13.86
N GLY A 124 -5.65 3.35 -13.24
CA GLY A 124 -5.44 2.56 -12.03
C GLY A 124 -4.05 2.78 -11.45
N PHE A 125 -3.70 2.01 -10.43
CA PHE A 125 -2.31 1.89 -9.99
C PHE A 125 -1.54 0.95 -10.94
N CYS A 126 -0.22 1.09 -11.01
CA CYS A 126 0.62 0.27 -11.88
C CYS A 126 1.89 -0.24 -11.17
N GLY A 127 2.84 -0.78 -11.93
CA GLY A 127 4.15 -1.16 -11.41
C GLY A 127 4.79 -0.02 -10.61
N GLY A 128 5.27 -0.33 -9.41
CA GLY A 128 5.83 0.67 -8.48
C GLY A 128 4.83 1.36 -7.55
N ASP A 129 3.53 1.09 -7.69
CA ASP A 129 2.48 1.55 -6.76
C ASP A 129 1.99 0.44 -5.80
N PHE A 130 2.54 -0.77 -5.84
CA PHE A 130 2.20 -1.82 -4.88
C PHE A 130 2.48 -1.35 -3.43
N GLY A 131 1.52 -1.57 -2.54
CA GLY A 131 1.51 -1.03 -1.18
C GLY A 131 0.92 0.39 -1.06
N ALA A 132 0.56 1.05 -2.16
CA ALA A 132 -0.07 2.37 -2.13
C ALA A 132 -1.44 2.35 -1.44
N PRO A 133 -1.80 3.41 -0.68
CA PRO A 133 -3.09 3.47 -0.02
C PRO A 133 -4.21 3.84 -1.01
N LEU A 134 -5.31 3.11 -0.96
CA LEU A 134 -6.60 3.54 -1.53
C LEU A 134 -7.38 4.27 -0.44
N ILE A 135 -7.66 5.55 -0.66
CA ILE A 135 -8.21 6.46 0.35
C ILE A 135 -9.63 6.92 -0.02
N SER A 136 -10.58 6.72 0.89
CA SER A 136 -11.94 7.26 0.83
C SER A 136 -12.11 8.30 1.94
N LYS A 137 -12.37 9.57 1.60
CA LYS A 137 -12.61 10.66 2.57
C LYS A 137 -11.54 10.76 3.69
N GLY A 138 -10.27 10.55 3.35
CA GLY A 138 -9.15 10.58 4.31
C GLY A 138 -8.95 9.30 5.13
N VAL A 139 -9.66 8.23 4.79
CA VAL A 139 -9.60 6.91 5.42
C VAL A 139 -8.99 5.91 4.46
N VAL A 140 -7.98 5.15 4.90
CA VAL A 140 -7.39 4.05 4.14
C VAL A 140 -8.37 2.88 4.17
N VAL A 141 -8.89 2.54 3.00
CA VAL A 141 -9.86 1.44 2.81
C VAL A 141 -9.27 0.24 2.09
N GLY A 142 -8.17 0.45 1.35
CA GLY A 142 -7.47 -0.59 0.63
C GLY A 142 -5.97 -0.33 0.55
N ILE A 143 -5.22 -1.39 0.28
CA ILE A 143 -3.77 -1.35 -0.01
C ILE A 143 -3.57 -1.97 -1.38
N ALA A 144 -2.96 -1.26 -2.33
CA ALA A 144 -2.75 -1.75 -3.69
C ALA A 144 -1.91 -3.02 -3.67
N SER A 145 -2.44 -4.12 -4.21
CA SER A 145 -1.82 -5.45 -4.10
C SER A 145 -1.48 -6.02 -5.46
N THR A 146 -2.49 -6.24 -6.31
CA THR A 146 -2.31 -6.86 -7.63
C THR A 146 -3.39 -6.41 -8.60
N PHE A 147 -3.32 -6.83 -9.85
CA PHE A 147 -4.37 -6.62 -10.84
C PHE A 147 -4.44 -7.82 -11.77
N PRO A 148 -5.62 -8.11 -12.35
CA PRO A 148 -5.76 -9.16 -13.36
C PRO A 148 -5.07 -8.74 -14.67
N GLY A 149 -4.39 -9.68 -15.32
CA GLY A 149 -3.72 -9.45 -16.61
C GLY A 149 -2.20 -9.63 -16.54
N GLU A 150 -1.52 -9.32 -17.65
CA GLU A 150 -0.06 -9.30 -17.69
C GLU A 150 0.49 -7.97 -17.15
N ALA A 151 1.81 -7.89 -16.93
CA ALA A 151 2.48 -6.75 -16.30
C ALA A 151 2.18 -5.37 -16.95
N ASN A 152 1.68 -5.34 -18.19
CA ASN A 152 1.43 -4.12 -18.98
C ASN A 152 -0.04 -3.69 -19.06
N ASP A 153 -0.97 -4.39 -18.39
CA ASP A 153 -2.41 -4.14 -18.47
C ASP A 153 -2.95 -3.29 -17.29
N CYS A 154 -2.06 -2.59 -16.57
CA CYS A 154 -2.46 -1.81 -15.42
C CYS A 154 -3.50 -0.73 -15.78
N GLY A 155 -4.58 -0.68 -15.01
CA GLY A 155 -5.70 0.22 -15.25
C GLY A 155 -6.64 -0.18 -16.40
N GLU A 156 -6.33 -1.20 -17.21
CA GLU A 156 -7.29 -1.76 -18.19
C GLU A 156 -8.40 -2.56 -17.51
N LEU A 157 -8.07 -3.18 -16.38
CA LEU A 157 -8.98 -3.90 -15.50
C LEU A 157 -8.94 -3.31 -14.09
N PRO A 158 -9.97 -3.59 -13.25
CA PRO A 158 -9.99 -3.12 -11.88
C PRO A 158 -8.76 -3.57 -11.08
N GLY A 159 -8.15 -2.64 -10.35
CA GLY A 159 -7.08 -2.99 -9.42
C GLY A 159 -7.64 -3.76 -8.22
N MET A 160 -6.89 -4.74 -7.75
CA MET A 160 -7.19 -5.52 -6.54
C MET A 160 -6.34 -4.99 -5.38
N TYR A 161 -7.04 -4.71 -4.29
CA TYR A 161 -6.49 -4.13 -3.08
C TYR A 161 -6.76 -5.07 -1.90
N THR A 162 -5.84 -5.19 -0.96
CA THR A 162 -6.16 -5.81 0.32
C THR A 162 -7.23 -4.98 1.03
N ARG A 163 -8.33 -5.62 1.43
CA ARG A 163 -9.43 -4.96 2.15
C ARG A 163 -8.99 -4.68 3.58
N VAL A 164 -8.69 -3.42 3.89
CA VAL A 164 -8.12 -3.05 5.20
C VAL A 164 -9.03 -3.45 6.36
N SER A 165 -10.35 -3.28 6.22
CA SER A 165 -11.32 -3.65 7.28
C SER A 165 -11.24 -5.12 7.69
N HIS A 166 -10.79 -6.00 6.81
CA HIS A 166 -10.70 -7.44 7.05
C HIS A 166 -9.38 -7.87 7.69
N VAL A 167 -8.34 -7.02 7.65
CA VAL A 167 -7.02 -7.32 8.22
C VAL A 167 -6.69 -6.42 9.42
N LEU A 168 -7.70 -5.70 9.95
CA LEU A 168 -7.52 -4.79 11.10
C LEU A 168 -7.12 -5.53 12.37
N ASP A 169 -7.62 -6.74 12.57
CA ASP A 169 -7.25 -7.60 13.70
C ASP A 169 -5.74 -7.88 13.70
N TYR A 170 -5.19 -8.29 12.56
CA TYR A 170 -3.76 -8.47 12.36
C TYR A 170 -2.97 -7.17 12.57
N ILE A 171 -3.40 -6.06 11.95
CA ILE A 171 -2.72 -4.77 12.10
C ILE A 171 -2.70 -4.35 13.57
N ASN A 172 -3.82 -4.47 14.27
CA ASN A 172 -3.94 -4.10 15.67
C ASN A 172 -3.13 -5.01 16.58
N ASP A 173 -3.08 -6.32 16.32
CA ASP A 173 -2.24 -7.24 17.08
C ASP A 173 -0.76 -6.83 17.00
N VAL A 174 -0.23 -6.64 15.78
CA VAL A 174 1.17 -6.23 15.59
C VAL A 174 1.45 -4.87 16.25
N VAL A 175 0.57 -3.89 16.08
CA VAL A 175 0.72 -2.55 16.69
C VAL A 175 0.72 -2.61 18.22
N ASN A 176 -0.02 -3.55 18.81
CA ASN A 176 -0.08 -3.76 20.26
C ASN A 176 1.04 -4.66 20.78
N GLY A 177 2.04 -5.01 19.96
CA GLY A 177 3.18 -5.85 20.35
C GLY A 177 2.87 -7.34 20.36
N GLY A 178 1.80 -7.77 19.70
CA GLY A 178 1.46 -9.16 19.47
C GLY A 178 2.46 -9.85 18.54
N SER A 179 2.35 -11.18 18.47
CA SER A 179 3.27 -12.05 17.71
C SER A 179 2.65 -12.59 16.42
N THR A 180 1.48 -12.09 16.00
CA THR A 180 0.89 -12.55 14.74
C THR A 180 1.70 -11.99 13.57
N GLY A 181 2.29 -12.90 12.79
CA GLY A 181 3.13 -12.55 11.64
C GLY A 181 4.54 -13.07 11.76
N ASN A 182 5.08 -13.52 10.63
CA ASN A 182 6.48 -13.91 10.56
C ASN A 182 7.30 -12.63 10.39
N VAL A 183 8.26 -12.40 11.28
CA VAL A 183 9.27 -11.34 11.09
C VAL A 183 10.09 -11.73 9.88
N THR A 184 9.95 -10.98 8.78
CA THR A 184 10.60 -11.38 7.51
C THR A 184 12.01 -10.85 7.39
N ASP A 185 12.36 -9.75 8.08
CA ASP A 185 13.71 -9.19 8.13
C ASP A 185 13.86 -8.19 9.29
N SER A 186 14.96 -8.28 10.04
CA SER A 186 15.50 -7.17 10.85
C SER A 186 16.71 -6.61 10.11
N PRO A 187 16.67 -5.39 9.54
CA PRO A 187 17.85 -4.82 8.89
C PRO A 187 18.97 -4.58 9.93
N PRO A 188 20.23 -4.93 9.61
CA PRO A 188 21.34 -4.84 10.55
C PRO A 188 21.55 -3.41 11.07
N LEU A 189 21.93 -3.28 12.34
CA LEU A 189 22.04 -2.01 13.07
C LEU A 189 23.22 -1.12 12.65
N ASN A 190 24.15 -1.60 11.83
CA ASN A 190 25.43 -0.92 11.56
C ASN A 190 25.59 -0.54 10.09
N GLU A 191 25.44 0.76 9.80
CA GLU A 191 26.24 1.60 8.88
C GLU A 191 25.42 2.82 8.44
N PHE A 192 25.29 3.79 9.34
CA PHE A 192 25.02 5.18 8.99
C PHE A 192 26.15 6.03 9.55
N THR A 193 27.29 6.06 8.86
CA THR A 193 28.05 7.30 8.87
C THR A 193 27.24 8.30 8.06
N ALA A 194 26.81 9.37 8.73
CA ALA A 194 26.29 10.54 8.08
C ALA A 194 27.31 10.96 7.01
N GLY A 195 26.94 10.84 5.74
CA GLY A 195 27.67 11.43 4.64
C GLY A 195 27.61 12.94 4.79
N GLY A 196 28.57 13.48 5.52
CA GLY A 196 28.92 14.89 5.51
C GLY A 196 29.37 15.29 4.11
N SER A 197 29.10 16.55 3.80
CA SER A 197 29.65 17.35 2.71
C SER A 197 31.05 16.93 2.24
N GLN A 198 31.18 16.67 0.94
CA GLN A 198 32.20 17.29 0.08
C GLN A 198 31.52 17.73 -1.21
#